data_AF-A0A8E2F4F1-F1
#
_entry.id   AF-A0A8E2F4F1-F1
#
_cell.length_a   1.000
_cell.length_b   1.000
_cell.length_c   1.000
_cell.angle_alpha   90.00
_cell.angle_beta   90.00
_cell.angle_gamma   90.00
#
_symmetry.space_group_name_H-M   'P 1'
#
loop_
_entity.id
_entity.type
_entity.pdbx_description
1 polymer ?
#
loop_
_entity_poly.entity_id
_entity_poly.type
_entity_poly.pdbx_seq_one_letter_code
_entity_poly.pdbx_strand_id
1 'polypeptide(L)'
;MLLTQLYNLTQQRDSKISQKIADQAMKTAVASKRDSSAMKSIAVLTMLLLPGTAVASIFSMGSFFSQTGNSRVAVSPDFWLYWAVTLPLTGVILTI
;
A
#
# COMPACT_ATOMS: atom_id res chain seq x y z
N MET A 1 20.24 -27.19 -46.58
CA MET A 1 21.25 -26.18 -46.20
C MET A 1 20.68 -24.76 -46.11
N LEU A 2 19.91 -24.25 -47.08
CA LEU A 2 19.36 -22.87 -47.00
C LEU A 2 18.39 -22.64 -45.83
N LEU A 3 17.54 -23.61 -45.48
CA LEU A 3 16.65 -23.54 -44.31
C LEU A 3 17.41 -23.34 -42.99
N THR A 4 18.58 -23.96 -42.85
CA THR A 4 19.42 -23.87 -41.65
C THR A 4 20.09 -22.50 -41.54
N GLN A 5 20.51 -21.91 -42.67
CA GLN A 5 21.05 -20.55 -42.66
C GLN A 5 19.97 -19.51 -42.34
N LEU A 6 18.76 -19.68 -42.88
CA LEU A 6 17.62 -18.84 -42.50
C LEU A 6 17.30 -18.95 -41.01
N TYR A 7 17.26 -20.17 -40.48
CA TYR A 7 17.01 -20.41 -39.06
C TYR A 7 18.04 -19.70 -38.17
N ASN A 8 19.33 -19.77 -38.53
CA ASN A 8 20.39 -19.07 -37.81
C ASN A 8 20.29 -17.54 -37.92
N LEU A 9 19.83 -17.01 -39.06
CA LEU A 9 19.57 -15.57 -39.23
C LEU A 9 18.40 -15.09 -38.38
N THR A 10 17.34 -15.90 -38.26
CA THR A 10 16.20 -15.61 -37.37
C THR A 10 16.65 -15.60 -35.92
N GLN A 11 17.42 -16.60 -35.49
CA GLN A 11 18.00 -16.67 -34.14
C GLN A 11 18.94 -15.50 -33.84
N GLN A 12 19.74 -15.04 -34.81
CA GLN A 12 20.54 -13.83 -34.67
C GLN A 12 19.67 -12.58 -34.52
N ARG A 13 18.56 -12.50 -35.27
CA ARG A 13 17.59 -11.41 -35.13
C ARG A 13 16.93 -11.43 -33.76
N ASP A 14 16.51 -12.59 -33.30
CA ASP A 14 15.87 -12.81 -32.01
C ASP A 14 16.83 -12.48 -30.87
N SER A 15 18.13 -12.77 -31.01
CA SER A 15 19.16 -12.35 -30.04
C SER A 15 19.27 -10.84 -29.93
N LYS A 16 19.24 -10.11 -31.07
CA LYS A 16 19.26 -8.63 -31.07
C LYS A 16 17.96 -8.05 -30.53
N ILE A 17 16.82 -8.68 -30.80
CA ILE A 17 15.52 -8.29 -30.25
C ILE A 17 15.51 -8.53 -28.74
N SER A 18 16.03 -9.67 -28.28
CA SER A 18 16.16 -10.02 -26.85
C SER A 18 17.02 -9.02 -26.09
N GLN A 19 18.13 -8.56 -26.68
CA GLN A 19 18.94 -7.48 -26.10
C GLN A 19 18.16 -6.17 -25.96
N LYS A 20 17.44 -5.75 -27.01
CA LYS A 20 16.60 -4.54 -26.95
C LYS A 20 15.47 -4.65 -25.93
N ILE A 21 14.85 -5.82 -25.82
CA ILE A 21 13.83 -6.12 -24.81
C ILE A 21 14.44 -6.02 -23.42
N ALA A 22 15.66 -6.55 -23.19
CA ALA A 22 16.34 -6.44 -21.90
C ALA A 22 16.65 -4.99 -21.52
N ASP A 23 17.11 -4.17 -22.47
CA ASP A 23 17.35 -2.73 -22.25
C ASP A 23 16.05 -1.98 -21.92
N GLN A 24 14.98 -2.27 -22.64
CA GLN A 24 13.66 -1.70 -22.38
C GLN A 24 13.12 -2.17 -21.03
N ALA A 25 13.27 -3.46 -20.70
CA ALA A 25 12.87 -4.02 -19.42
C ALA A 25 13.63 -3.38 -18.26
N MET A 26 14.92 -3.05 -18.43
CA MET A 26 15.68 -2.32 -17.42
C MET A 26 15.15 -0.90 -17.22
N LYS A 27 14.87 -0.16 -18.30
CA LYS A 27 14.28 1.18 -18.22
C LYS A 27 12.90 1.15 -17.56
N THR A 28 12.07 0.19 -17.92
CA THR A 28 10.78 -0.06 -17.28
C THR A 28 10.97 -0.43 -15.82
N ALA A 29 11.92 -1.29 -15.46
CA ALA A 29 12.18 -1.66 -14.07
C ALA A 29 12.61 -0.44 -13.22
N VAL A 30 13.42 0.46 -13.76
CA VAL A 30 13.79 1.72 -13.08
C VAL A 30 12.57 2.64 -12.90
N ALA A 31 11.73 2.77 -13.94
CA ALA A 31 10.48 3.53 -13.84
C ALA A 31 9.49 2.88 -12.83
N SER A 32 9.36 1.55 -12.85
CA SER A 32 8.54 0.75 -11.94
C SER A 32 9.08 0.78 -10.50
N LYS A 33 10.38 0.97 -10.26
CA LYS A 33 10.91 1.21 -8.91
C LYS A 33 10.38 2.52 -8.33
N ARG A 34 10.27 3.58 -9.14
CA ARG A 34 9.68 4.86 -8.72
C ARG A 34 8.18 4.72 -8.49
N ASP A 35 7.48 4.01 -9.36
CA ASP A 35 6.06 3.69 -9.20
C ASP A 35 5.79 2.87 -7.93
N SER A 36 6.67 1.90 -7.63
CA SER A 36 6.64 1.13 -6.38
C SER A 36 6.82 2.01 -5.14
N SER A 37 7.57 3.10 -5.23
CA SER A 37 7.71 4.06 -4.12
C SER A 37 6.39 4.81 -3.85
N ALA A 38 5.64 5.15 -4.90
CA ALA A 38 4.31 5.75 -4.77
C ALA A 38 3.27 4.72 -4.29
N MET A 39 3.37 3.47 -4.76
CA MET A 39 2.50 2.39 -4.30
C MET A 39 2.71 2.09 -2.81
N LYS A 40 3.97 2.12 -2.34
CA LYS A 40 4.30 1.98 -0.93
C LYS A 40 3.72 3.11 -0.08
N SER A 41 3.74 4.36 -0.54
CA SER A 41 3.19 5.48 0.25
C SER A 41 1.67 5.39 0.39
N ILE A 42 0.96 5.02 -0.69
CA ILE A 42 -0.50 4.79 -0.65
C ILE A 42 -0.83 3.63 0.29
N ALA A 43 -0.06 2.53 0.20
CA ALA A 43 -0.23 1.38 1.08
C ALA A 43 -0.04 1.76 2.56
N VAL A 44 0.98 2.55 2.89
CA VAL A 44 1.17 3.05 4.27
C VAL A 44 -0.01 3.91 4.70
N LEU A 45 -0.50 4.81 3.85
CA LEU A 45 -1.65 5.66 4.17
C LEU A 45 -2.93 4.85 4.44
N THR A 46 -3.22 3.84 3.63
CA THR A 46 -4.38 2.95 3.87
C THR A 46 -4.18 2.12 5.13
N MET A 47 -2.97 1.62 5.36
CA MET A 47 -2.65 0.84 6.54
C MET A 47 -2.79 1.66 7.82
N LEU A 48 -2.53 2.98 7.80
CA LEU A 48 -2.82 3.91 8.90
C LEU A 48 -4.31 4.27 9.03
N LEU A 49 -4.99 4.50 7.90
CA LEU A 49 -6.39 4.90 7.89
C LEU A 49 -7.33 3.78 8.31
N LEU A 50 -7.09 2.54 7.89
CA LEU A 50 -7.95 1.39 8.18
C LEU A 50 -8.17 1.15 9.69
N PRO A 51 -7.12 1.07 10.52
CA PRO A 51 -7.30 0.94 11.96
C PRO A 51 -7.87 2.20 12.60
N GLY A 52 -7.42 3.39 12.20
CA GLY A 52 -7.92 4.65 12.75
C GLY A 52 -9.42 4.84 12.50
N THR A 53 -9.90 4.47 11.31
CA THR A 53 -11.32 4.53 10.93
C THR A 53 -12.15 3.44 11.61
N ALA A 54 -11.62 2.23 11.78
CA ALA A 54 -12.28 1.15 12.52
C ALA A 54 -12.44 1.49 14.01
N VAL A 55 -11.41 2.07 14.63
CA VAL A 55 -11.51 2.57 16.01
C VAL A 55 -12.51 3.73 16.07
N ALA A 56 -12.43 4.71 15.16
CA ALA A 56 -13.37 5.83 15.14
C ALA A 56 -14.84 5.39 14.99
N SER A 57 -15.14 4.37 14.17
CA SER A 57 -16.50 3.88 13.96
C SER A 57 -17.06 3.12 15.17
N ILE A 58 -16.25 2.29 15.83
CA ILE A 58 -16.62 1.57 17.07
C ILE A 58 -16.95 2.57 18.18
N PHE A 59 -16.13 3.60 18.35
CA PHE A 59 -16.35 4.62 19.36
C PHE A 59 -17.52 5.56 19.03
N SER A 60 -17.79 5.81 17.74
CA SER A 60 -18.94 6.59 17.27
C SER A 60 -20.28 5.91 17.57
N MET A 61 -20.36 4.58 17.44
CA MET A 61 -21.60 3.82 17.72
C MET A 61 -21.81 3.46 19.18
N GLY A 62 -20.75 3.19 19.95
CA GLY A 62 -20.87 2.56 21.27
C GLY A 62 -20.65 3.45 22.50
N SER A 63 -19.76 4.44 22.43
CA SER A 63 -19.16 5.02 23.65
C SER A 63 -19.22 6.54 23.77
N PHE A 64 -19.51 7.28 22.69
CA PHE A 64 -19.53 8.76 22.72
C PHE A 64 -20.89 9.39 23.00
N PHE A 65 -21.99 8.65 22.90
CA PHE A 65 -23.35 9.17 23.13
C PHE A 65 -24.04 8.51 24.33
N SER A 66 -23.46 8.64 25.53
CA SER A 66 -24.27 8.53 26.75
C SER A 66 -25.03 9.85 26.94
N GLN A 67 -26.24 9.96 26.38
CA GLN A 67 -27.15 11.06 26.73
C GLN A 67 -27.60 10.90 28.19
N THR A 68 -26.84 11.44 29.14
CA THR A 68 -27.36 11.73 30.47
C THR A 68 -28.11 13.05 30.41
N GLY A 69 -29.37 12.98 29.95
CA GLY A 69 -30.53 13.84 30.27
C GLY A 69 -30.46 15.36 30.37
N ASN A 70 -29.30 16.04 30.24
CA ASN A 70 -29.20 17.48 30.51
C ASN A 70 -27.98 18.11 29.81
N SER A 71 -28.10 18.31 28.50
CA SER A 71 -27.40 19.35 27.69
C SER A 71 -25.90 19.58 27.91
N ARG A 72 -25.14 18.56 28.33
CA ARG A 72 -23.68 18.61 28.37
C ARG A 72 -23.13 17.40 27.64
N VAL A 73 -22.45 17.66 26.53
CA VAL A 73 -21.64 16.66 25.82
C VAL A 73 -20.48 16.31 26.75
N ALA A 74 -20.67 15.27 27.58
CA ALA A 74 -19.61 14.73 28.41
C ALA A 74 -18.77 13.80 27.53
N VAL A 75 -17.52 14.19 27.29
CA VAL A 75 -16.53 13.31 26.68
C VAL A 75 -16.39 12.09 27.58
N SER A 76 -16.69 10.90 27.06
CA SER A 76 -16.64 9.66 27.84
C SER A 76 -15.19 9.40 28.34
N PRO A 77 -14.99 8.94 29.59
CA PRO A 77 -13.65 8.67 30.15
C PRO A 77 -12.80 7.68 29.34
N ASP A 78 -13.43 6.90 28.46
CA ASP A 78 -12.79 5.89 27.60
C ASP A 78 -12.01 6.48 26.42
N PHE A 79 -11.89 7.81 26.30
CA PHE A 79 -11.03 8.46 25.28
C PHE A 79 -9.57 7.96 25.33
N TRP A 80 -9.10 7.50 26.49
CA TRP A 80 -7.78 6.89 26.64
C TRP A 80 -7.62 5.59 25.83
N LEU A 81 -8.71 4.83 25.64
CA LEU A 81 -8.71 3.56 24.90
C LEU A 81 -8.51 3.79 23.39
N TYR A 82 -8.96 4.94 22.85
CA TYR A 82 -8.64 5.35 21.48
C TYR A 82 -7.12 5.44 21.29
N TRP A 83 -6.43 6.18 22.14
CA TRP A 83 -4.97 6.32 22.06
C TRP A 83 -4.24 5.00 22.35
N ALA A 84 -4.74 4.20 23.31
CA ALA A 84 -4.15 2.92 23.67
C ALA A 84 -4.21 1.86 22.55
N VAL A 85 -5.22 1.91 21.67
CA VAL A 85 -5.34 0.98 20.52
C VAL A 85 -4.67 1.55 19.28
N THR A 86 -4.81 2.85 19.03
CA THR A 86 -4.33 3.48 17.79
C THR A 86 -2.80 3.55 17.74
N LEU A 87 -2.13 3.83 18.87
CA LEU A 87 -0.66 3.90 18.95
C LEU A 87 0.05 2.57 18.63
N PRO A 88 -0.25 1.44 19.31
CA PRO A 88 0.42 0.17 19.02
C PRO A 88 0.07 -0.35 17.63
N LEU A 89 -1.16 -0.14 17.17
CA LEU A 89 -1.58 -0.56 15.85
C LEU A 89 -0.81 0.19 14.75
N THR A 90 -0.65 1.52 14.91
CA THR A 90 0.22 2.34 14.06
C THR A 90 1.68 1.88 14.14
N GLY A 91 2.17 1.51 15.32
CA GLY A 91 3.51 0.98 15.52
C GLY A 91 3.77 -0.33 14.79
N VAL A 92 2.86 -1.31 14.88
CA VAL A 92 2.95 -2.61 14.19
C VAL A 92 3.01 -2.43 12.68
N ILE A 93 2.21 -1.50 12.16
CA ILE A 93 2.15 -1.17 10.73
C ILE A 93 3.48 -0.58 10.25
N LEU A 94 4.11 0.28 11.07
CA LEU A 94 5.35 0.96 10.72
C LEU A 94 6.58 0.04 10.83
N THR A 95 6.47 -1.04 11.60
CA THR A 95 7.52 -2.07 11.72
C THR A 95 7.51 -3.11 10.60
N ILE A 96 6.46 -3.13 9.75
CA ILE A 96 6.30 -4.04 8.61
C ILE A 96 6.80 -3.38 7.32
#